data_AF-A0A533W844-F1
#
_entry.id   AF-A0A533W844-F1
#
_cell.length_a   1.000
_cell.length_b   1.000
_cell.length_c   1.000
_cell.angle_alpha   90.00
_cell.angle_beta   90.00
_cell.angle_gamma   90.00
#
_symmetry.space_group_name_H-M   'P 1'
#
loop_
_entity.id
_entity.type
_entity.pdbx_description
1 polymer ?
#
loop_
_entity_poly.entity_id
_entity_poly.type
_entity_poly.pdbx_seq_one_letter_code
_entity_poly.pdbx_strand_id
1 'polypeptide(L)'
;MNLPGNSSKRTSSLAIVSVLFLAAIVTATARISFAASTNSGIVIPLYTYPTDGSWAATLQARNAHPNVPIIAVINPSDGPGGSSDSNYVQGVKNFQAAGIIVIGYVATGYASQLISSLESQIISYKTWYSVNGIFFDEMTSVPGNENYYSTLNTYVKSLGMTMTMGNPGTSVPSSYIGILDSLCIFEQGGLPTLSYLSSYSGHPKSNFAYIGLSVSSLDTSLEVSSSNYVQWIYITDAGGGNPYDVLPSYFMNEVAALDQGAPSSTTISTTISSTSTSSISTASTSTTTSSATSTTTSTTTSTPAIPTAKIKVKSVDLNGNQLSGMWTTVNSNGITLAAGFTPITFTGAVGLDYLVTVANWQSIIFVHWDDGTTNPNRTNSLIQDTTLTAYYNAPGHPITATVQSVSMTGTPFGGMLMQVHSNGSLVATGLTPLSFNATYGITYTLSAANWRYYVFDHWDDGTTNATEPLTVNGPTTLTAYYRTPVKVTIQSVNPFGQAFSGMWTEVWFGGALYRSGGTTLTFTATWGLPYTVYVANYQNYIFLHWGRGNGNTNPYRTVTPTEDTVIVAVYSTS
;
A
#
# COMPACT_ATOMS: atom_id res chain seq x y z
N MET A 1 82.97 -17.32 -17.77
CA MET A 1 83.14 -18.79 -17.84
C MET A 1 81.86 -19.40 -18.39
N ASN A 2 81.89 -20.64 -18.88
CA ASN A 2 80.91 -21.13 -19.87
C ASN A 2 79.50 -21.43 -19.30
N LEU A 3 78.47 -21.09 -20.08
CA LEU A 3 77.17 -21.80 -20.18
C LEU A 3 77.36 -23.06 -21.08
N PRO A 4 76.45 -24.06 -21.19
CA PRO A 4 74.99 -23.98 -20.97
C PRO A 4 74.28 -25.25 -20.38
N GLY A 5 72.94 -25.21 -20.33
CA GLY A 5 72.03 -26.33 -20.06
C GLY A 5 70.60 -25.82 -19.78
N ASN A 6 69.61 -25.71 -20.68
CA ASN A 6 69.13 -26.58 -21.78
C ASN A 6 68.48 -27.88 -21.23
N SER A 7 67.20 -28.24 -21.46
CA SER A 7 66.02 -27.62 -22.13
C SER A 7 64.74 -28.30 -21.58
N SER A 8 63.47 -28.18 -22.02
CA SER A 8 62.78 -27.67 -23.24
C SER A 8 61.26 -27.58 -22.90
N LYS A 9 60.28 -27.02 -23.66
CA LYS A 9 60.12 -26.11 -24.83
C LYS A 9 58.59 -25.92 -25.03
N ARG A 10 58.16 -25.08 -26.00
CA ARG A 10 56.78 -24.87 -26.53
C ARG A 10 55.90 -23.88 -25.71
N THR A 11 55.13 -22.95 -26.32
CA THR A 11 55.04 -22.50 -27.74
C THR A 11 54.43 -21.08 -27.83
N SER A 12 54.90 -20.27 -28.79
CA SER A 12 54.17 -19.44 -29.79
C SER A 12 52.84 -18.71 -29.47
N SER A 13 52.46 -17.58 -30.10
CA SER A 13 53.13 -16.59 -30.99
C SER A 13 52.12 -15.50 -31.43
N LEU A 14 52.60 -14.27 -31.73
CA LEU A 14 51.90 -13.21 -32.53
C LEU A 14 50.60 -12.64 -31.89
N ALA A 15 49.99 -11.52 -32.36
CA ALA A 15 50.23 -10.69 -33.55
C ALA A 15 50.16 -9.16 -33.27
N ILE A 16 50.53 -8.36 -34.27
CA ILE A 16 50.36 -6.89 -34.37
C ILE A 16 49.22 -6.61 -35.37
N VAL A 17 48.42 -5.54 -35.19
CA VAL A 17 47.98 -4.58 -36.24
C VAL A 17 47.08 -3.47 -35.67
N SER A 18 47.12 -2.31 -36.33
CA SER A 18 46.60 -0.98 -35.94
C SER A 18 45.14 -0.71 -36.36
N VAL A 19 44.79 0.60 -36.44
CA VAL A 19 43.61 1.24 -37.10
C VAL A 19 42.28 1.09 -36.31
N LEU A 20 41.44 2.11 -36.05
CA LEU A 20 41.24 3.45 -36.63
C LEU A 20 41.23 4.60 -35.58
N PHE A 21 41.65 5.79 -36.02
CA PHE A 21 41.00 7.04 -35.59
C PHE A 21 39.67 7.15 -36.37
N LEU A 22 38.53 7.19 -35.67
CA LEU A 22 37.24 7.52 -36.29
C LEU A 22 36.61 8.70 -35.53
N ALA A 23 36.15 9.70 -36.26
CA ALA A 23 35.64 10.93 -35.66
C ALA A 23 34.27 10.73 -35.00
N ALA A 24 34.17 11.00 -33.71
CA ALA A 24 32.90 11.10 -32.99
C ALA A 24 32.20 12.43 -33.33
N ILE A 25 31.65 12.51 -34.54
CA ILE A 25 30.57 13.45 -34.90
C ILE A 25 29.25 12.72 -34.64
N VAL A 26 28.19 13.48 -34.30
CA VAL A 26 26.87 13.00 -33.85
C VAL A 26 26.92 12.51 -32.38
N THR A 27 26.17 13.07 -31.43
CA THR A 27 25.21 14.20 -31.48
C THR A 27 25.58 15.23 -30.42
N ALA A 28 25.52 16.51 -30.77
CA ALA A 28 25.03 17.46 -29.78
C ALA A 28 23.56 17.09 -29.53
N THR A 29 23.25 16.47 -28.39
CA THR A 29 21.86 16.39 -27.96
C THR A 29 21.37 17.82 -27.84
N ALA A 30 20.38 18.18 -28.65
CA ALA A 30 19.66 19.42 -28.45
C ALA A 30 19.13 19.36 -27.02
N ARG A 31 19.65 20.22 -26.13
CA ARG A 31 19.00 20.44 -24.86
C ARG A 31 17.63 21.00 -25.22
N ILE A 32 16.60 20.16 -25.07
CA ILE A 32 15.24 20.64 -24.91
C ILE A 32 15.21 21.32 -23.54
N SER A 33 15.79 22.52 -23.51
CA SER A 33 15.39 23.55 -22.57
C SER A 33 13.91 23.74 -22.86
N PHE A 34 13.05 23.13 -22.04
CA PHE A 34 11.63 23.44 -22.04
C PHE A 34 11.54 24.94 -21.81
N ALA A 35 11.25 25.69 -22.88
CA ALA A 35 10.93 27.10 -22.76
C ALA A 35 9.75 27.19 -21.82
N ALA A 36 9.86 27.99 -20.76
CA ALA A 36 8.84 28.06 -19.73
C ALA A 36 7.50 28.44 -20.38
N SER A 37 6.56 27.48 -20.41
CA SER A 37 5.24 27.69 -20.98
C SER A 37 4.54 28.81 -20.20
N THR A 38 4.14 29.87 -20.89
CA THR A 38 3.28 30.92 -20.30
C THR A 38 1.92 30.36 -19.91
N ASN A 39 1.47 29.33 -20.64
CA ASN A 39 0.23 28.62 -20.42
C ASN A 39 0.43 27.66 -19.23
N SER A 40 -0.50 27.69 -18.28
CA SER A 40 -0.60 26.63 -17.26
C SER A 40 -0.98 25.30 -17.91
N GLY A 41 -0.79 24.20 -17.19
CA GLY A 41 -1.14 22.88 -17.67
C GLY A 41 -1.49 21.92 -16.56
N ILE A 42 -1.55 20.64 -16.90
CA ILE A 42 -2.04 19.60 -15.99
C ILE A 42 -0.88 18.86 -15.34
N VAL A 43 -0.99 18.55 -14.04
CA VAL A 43 -0.12 17.59 -13.34
C VAL A 43 -0.95 16.39 -12.93
N ILE A 44 -0.67 15.23 -13.53
CA ILE A 44 -1.45 14.01 -13.32
C ILE A 44 -0.67 13.12 -12.34
N PRO A 45 -1.20 12.84 -11.14
CA PRO A 45 -0.78 11.69 -10.34
C PRO A 45 -1.28 10.42 -11.06
N LEU A 46 -0.45 9.89 -11.96
CA LEU A 46 -0.80 8.78 -12.85
C LEU A 46 -0.28 7.49 -12.24
N TYR A 47 -0.94 7.04 -11.17
CA TYR A 47 -0.54 5.86 -10.39
C TYR A 47 -1.17 4.57 -10.93
N THR A 48 -1.72 4.64 -12.14
CA THR A 48 -2.15 3.50 -12.96
C THR A 48 -0.96 2.81 -13.64
N TYR A 49 -1.04 1.50 -13.81
CA TYR A 49 -0.01 0.74 -14.52
C TYR A 49 0.01 1.07 -16.03
N PRO A 50 1.17 1.08 -16.73
CA PRO A 50 1.29 1.64 -18.10
C PRO A 50 0.52 0.94 -19.22
N THR A 51 -0.15 -0.19 -18.93
CA THR A 51 -1.07 -0.87 -19.86
C THR A 51 -2.53 -0.46 -19.68
N ASP A 52 -2.83 0.40 -18.71
CA ASP A 52 -4.18 0.92 -18.48
C ASP A 52 -4.60 1.98 -19.51
N GLY A 53 -5.91 2.12 -19.72
CA GLY A 53 -6.51 3.07 -20.66
C GLY A 53 -6.16 4.54 -20.36
N SER A 54 -5.90 4.90 -19.09
CA SER A 54 -5.47 6.24 -18.69
C SER A 54 -4.19 6.72 -19.39
N TRP A 55 -3.22 5.84 -19.65
CA TRP A 55 -1.99 6.22 -20.35
C TRP A 55 -2.26 6.56 -21.83
N ALA A 56 -3.17 5.83 -22.48
CA ALA A 56 -3.61 6.13 -23.83
C ALA A 56 -4.47 7.42 -23.88
N ALA A 57 -5.36 7.62 -22.91
CA ALA A 57 -6.18 8.82 -22.79
C ALA A 57 -5.33 10.09 -22.53
N THR A 58 -4.27 9.96 -21.72
CA THR A 58 -3.28 11.03 -21.49
C THR A 58 -2.58 11.43 -22.78
N LEU A 59 -2.13 10.47 -23.58
CA LEU A 59 -1.57 10.72 -24.92
C LEU A 59 -2.60 11.32 -25.89
N GLN A 60 -3.87 10.92 -25.80
CA GLN A 60 -4.94 11.48 -26.63
C GLN A 60 -5.20 12.96 -26.30
N ALA A 61 -5.34 13.31 -25.00
CA ALA A 61 -5.58 14.68 -24.56
C ALA A 61 -4.39 15.59 -24.85
N ARG A 62 -3.16 15.10 -24.62
CA ARG A 62 -1.92 15.71 -25.10
C ARG A 62 -2.01 16.01 -26.60
N ASN A 63 -2.24 15.00 -27.44
CA ASN A 63 -2.26 15.18 -28.90
C ASN A 63 -3.38 16.11 -29.40
N ALA A 64 -4.51 16.20 -28.69
CA ALA A 64 -5.59 17.14 -29.01
C ALA A 64 -5.23 18.61 -28.69
N HIS A 65 -4.50 18.86 -27.60
CA HIS A 65 -4.27 20.21 -27.05
C HIS A 65 -2.78 20.59 -26.99
N PRO A 66 -2.13 20.93 -28.12
CA PRO A 66 -0.68 21.11 -28.19
C PRO A 66 -0.10 22.29 -27.41
N ASN A 67 -0.90 23.27 -26.98
CA ASN A 67 -0.41 24.41 -26.20
C ASN A 67 -0.50 24.21 -24.67
N VAL A 68 -0.99 23.03 -24.24
CA VAL A 68 -1.14 22.67 -22.83
C VAL A 68 -0.01 21.71 -22.43
N PRO A 69 0.91 22.12 -21.55
CA PRO A 69 1.94 21.23 -21.03
C PRO A 69 1.31 20.22 -20.05
N ILE A 70 1.86 19.02 -20.00
CA ILE A 70 1.40 17.97 -19.06
C ILE A 70 2.62 17.42 -18.32
N ILE A 71 2.50 17.35 -17.00
CA ILE A 71 3.34 16.52 -16.13
C ILE A 71 2.58 15.22 -15.83
N ALA A 72 3.24 14.08 -15.95
CA ALA A 72 2.77 12.81 -15.39
C ALA A 72 3.70 12.38 -14.25
N VAL A 73 3.14 12.20 -13.06
CA VAL A 73 3.82 11.62 -11.89
C VAL A 73 3.61 10.11 -11.93
N ILE A 74 4.68 9.33 -12.01
CA ILE A 74 4.61 7.87 -12.01
C ILE A 74 4.96 7.30 -10.64
N ASN A 75 4.19 6.31 -10.18
CA ASN A 75 4.47 5.56 -8.95
C ASN A 75 4.46 4.04 -9.22
N PRO A 76 5.59 3.44 -9.64
CA PRO A 76 5.67 2.00 -9.92
C PRO A 76 5.32 1.08 -8.74
N SER A 77 5.73 1.44 -7.52
CA SER A 77 5.47 0.68 -6.28
C SER A 77 5.93 1.49 -5.06
N ASP A 78 5.19 2.55 -4.73
CA ASP A 78 5.48 3.52 -3.65
C ASP A 78 6.93 4.04 -3.68
N GLY A 79 7.37 4.38 -4.90
CA GLY A 79 8.76 4.49 -5.30
C GLY A 79 9.02 3.75 -6.62
N PRO A 80 10.29 3.65 -7.06
CA PRO A 80 10.65 3.14 -8.40
C PRO A 80 10.46 1.63 -8.58
N GLY A 81 10.06 0.90 -7.53
CA GLY A 81 10.02 -0.56 -7.48
C GLY A 81 11.38 -1.20 -7.12
N GLY A 82 11.39 -2.53 -7.01
CA GLY A 82 12.61 -3.30 -6.72
C GLY A 82 13.53 -3.53 -7.94
N SER A 83 13.04 -3.31 -9.15
CA SER A 83 13.79 -3.42 -10.41
C SER A 83 13.08 -2.67 -11.55
N SER A 84 13.78 -2.48 -12.67
CA SER A 84 13.26 -1.78 -13.85
C SER A 84 12.14 -2.55 -14.56
N ASP A 85 10.92 -2.01 -14.53
CA ASP A 85 9.77 -2.52 -15.30
C ASP A 85 9.80 -2.06 -16.78
N SER A 86 9.66 -2.98 -17.75
CA SER A 86 9.71 -2.68 -19.18
C SER A 86 8.50 -1.90 -19.73
N ASN A 87 7.32 -2.06 -19.13
CA ASN A 87 6.12 -1.33 -19.52
C ASN A 87 6.22 0.13 -19.08
N TYR A 88 6.76 0.40 -17.88
CA TYR A 88 7.11 1.77 -17.47
C TYR A 88 8.18 2.36 -18.39
N VAL A 89 9.27 1.64 -18.70
CA VAL A 89 10.29 2.09 -19.65
C VAL A 89 9.70 2.48 -21.02
N GLN A 90 8.70 1.75 -21.53
CA GLN A 90 8.08 2.09 -22.82
C GLN A 90 7.04 3.22 -22.69
N GLY A 91 6.23 3.22 -21.64
CA GLY A 91 5.24 4.28 -21.37
C GLY A 91 5.91 5.65 -21.22
N VAL A 92 6.97 5.75 -20.43
CA VAL A 92 7.72 7.01 -20.24
C VAL A 92 8.33 7.50 -21.54
N LYS A 93 8.88 6.61 -22.38
CA LYS A 93 9.39 6.98 -23.72
C LYS A 93 8.28 7.51 -24.63
N ASN A 94 7.11 6.87 -24.64
CA ASN A 94 5.96 7.32 -25.43
C ASN A 94 5.50 8.71 -24.98
N PHE A 95 5.43 8.95 -23.68
CA PHE A 95 5.06 10.23 -23.07
C PHE A 95 6.07 11.33 -23.42
N GLN A 96 7.35 11.08 -23.21
CA GLN A 96 8.43 12.03 -23.53
C GLN A 96 8.47 12.36 -25.04
N ALA A 97 8.20 11.38 -25.91
CA ALA A 97 8.11 11.60 -27.35
C ALA A 97 6.90 12.49 -27.76
N ALA A 98 5.83 12.50 -26.96
CA ALA A 98 4.67 13.39 -27.14
C ALA A 98 4.84 14.76 -26.44
N GLY A 99 5.99 15.02 -25.81
CA GLY A 99 6.29 16.25 -25.08
C GLY A 99 5.79 16.30 -23.63
N ILE A 100 5.29 15.18 -23.09
CA ILE A 100 4.88 15.07 -21.68
C ILE A 100 6.14 15.00 -20.80
N ILE A 101 6.15 15.79 -19.72
CA ILE A 101 7.20 15.75 -18.71
C ILE A 101 6.86 14.62 -17.73
N VAL A 102 7.73 13.63 -17.55
CA VAL A 102 7.48 12.54 -16.61
C VAL A 102 8.36 12.70 -15.38
N ILE A 103 7.77 12.59 -14.18
CA ILE A 103 8.51 12.67 -12.90
C ILE A 103 8.21 11.48 -12.00
N GLY A 104 9.19 11.02 -11.22
CA GLY A 104 9.05 9.87 -10.32
C GLY A 104 8.55 10.25 -8.92
N TYR A 105 7.61 9.48 -8.37
CA TYR A 105 7.10 9.62 -7.00
C TYR A 105 8.13 9.20 -5.95
N VAL A 106 8.47 10.05 -4.98
CA VAL A 106 9.37 9.75 -3.86
C VAL A 106 8.79 10.31 -2.56
N ALA A 107 8.30 9.43 -1.69
CA ALA A 107 7.80 9.79 -0.37
C ALA A 107 8.94 10.24 0.57
N THR A 108 8.78 11.39 1.23
CA THR A 108 9.82 11.98 2.10
C THR A 108 9.58 11.80 3.59
N GLY A 109 8.44 11.23 4.00
CA GLY A 109 8.10 11.02 5.41
C GLY A 109 8.12 12.30 6.24
N TYR A 110 7.69 13.44 5.70
CA TYR A 110 7.76 14.76 6.34
C TYR A 110 9.19 15.14 6.79
N ALA A 111 10.16 14.81 5.93
CA ALA A 111 11.61 14.91 6.13
C ALA A 111 12.22 13.94 7.16
N SER A 112 11.49 12.91 7.61
CA SER A 112 12.06 11.85 8.46
C SER A 112 12.87 10.79 7.69
N GLN A 113 12.67 10.67 6.37
CA GLN A 113 13.44 9.73 5.55
C GLN A 113 14.90 10.17 5.39
N LEU A 114 15.84 9.22 5.44
CA LEU A 114 17.26 9.52 5.23
C LEU A 114 17.50 9.95 3.78
N ILE A 115 18.18 11.08 3.58
CA ILE A 115 18.48 11.63 2.24
C ILE A 115 19.12 10.57 1.33
N SER A 116 20.08 9.77 1.82
CA SER A 116 20.73 8.71 1.04
C SER A 116 19.80 7.57 0.59
N SER A 117 18.70 7.32 1.30
CA SER A 117 17.63 6.41 0.87
C SER A 117 16.89 7.01 -0.33
N LEU A 118 16.54 8.29 -0.25
CA LEU A 118 15.85 9.01 -1.31
C LEU A 118 16.75 9.18 -2.54
N GLU A 119 18.02 9.54 -2.37
CA GLU A 119 19.04 9.58 -3.45
C GLU A 119 19.10 8.23 -4.20
N SER A 120 19.02 7.11 -3.48
CA SER A 120 18.98 5.76 -4.05
C SER A 120 17.71 5.48 -4.86
N GLN A 121 16.55 6.00 -4.44
CA GLN A 121 15.31 5.92 -5.24
C GLN A 121 15.36 6.82 -6.47
N ILE A 122 15.84 8.06 -6.30
CA ILE A 122 15.97 9.08 -7.35
C ILE A 122 16.89 8.58 -8.47
N ILE A 123 18.02 7.95 -8.15
CA ILE A 123 18.92 7.40 -9.17
C ILE A 123 18.35 6.16 -9.86
N SER A 124 17.54 5.34 -9.18
CA SER A 124 16.77 4.25 -9.83
C SER A 124 15.74 4.80 -10.82
N TYR A 125 14.95 5.81 -10.46
CA TYR A 125 14.06 6.51 -11.39
C TYR A 125 14.81 7.08 -12.61
N LYS A 126 15.98 7.69 -12.38
CA LYS A 126 16.81 8.25 -13.45
C LYS A 126 17.39 7.19 -14.39
N THR A 127 17.87 6.07 -13.84
CA THR A 127 18.61 5.05 -14.61
C THR A 127 17.70 4.02 -15.27
N TRP A 128 16.58 3.66 -14.64
CA TRP A 128 15.62 2.70 -15.21
C TRP A 128 14.67 3.40 -16.19
N TYR A 129 13.95 4.41 -15.71
CA TYR A 129 12.83 5.01 -16.46
C TYR A 129 13.19 6.29 -17.22
N SER A 130 14.40 6.85 -17.01
CA SER A 130 14.88 8.08 -17.68
C SER A 130 13.97 9.30 -17.46
N VAL A 131 13.36 9.42 -16.28
CA VAL A 131 12.43 10.53 -15.94
C VAL A 131 13.09 11.92 -16.06
N ASN A 132 12.25 12.93 -16.26
CA ASN A 132 12.61 14.33 -16.35
C ASN A 132 12.81 15.00 -14.96
N GLY A 133 12.38 14.34 -13.88
CA GLY A 133 12.29 14.96 -12.56
C GLY A 133 11.72 14.05 -11.47
N ILE A 134 11.47 14.64 -10.30
CA ILE A 134 10.96 13.94 -9.10
C ILE A 134 9.80 14.74 -8.47
N PHE A 135 8.81 14.01 -7.95
CA PHE A 135 7.72 14.49 -7.10
C PHE A 135 8.00 14.03 -5.67
N PHE A 136 8.33 14.96 -4.79
CA PHE A 136 8.61 14.72 -3.37
C PHE A 136 7.31 14.77 -2.57
N ASP A 137 6.78 13.60 -2.27
CA ASP A 137 5.54 13.46 -1.51
C ASP A 137 5.77 13.46 0.00
N GLU A 138 4.69 13.58 0.77
CA GLU A 138 4.72 13.77 2.22
C GLU A 138 5.63 14.96 2.60
N MET A 139 5.60 16.05 1.83
CA MET A 139 6.47 17.19 2.09
C MET A 139 6.00 17.94 3.36
N THR A 140 6.94 18.29 4.23
CA THR A 140 6.61 19.03 5.45
C THR A 140 6.18 20.47 5.17
N SER A 141 5.14 20.92 5.89
CA SER A 141 4.56 22.27 5.79
C SER A 141 4.96 23.20 6.95
N VAL A 142 5.97 22.83 7.75
CA VAL A 142 6.48 23.65 8.87
C VAL A 142 7.94 24.07 8.65
N PRO A 143 8.40 25.23 9.18
CA PRO A 143 9.79 25.69 9.03
C PRO A 143 10.80 24.72 9.66
N GLY A 144 12.04 24.73 9.14
CA GLY A 144 13.19 24.02 9.70
C GLY A 144 13.79 22.96 8.78
N ASN A 145 13.08 22.54 7.72
CA ASN A 145 13.54 21.51 6.78
C ASN A 145 13.88 22.07 5.39
N GLU A 146 13.95 23.39 5.22
CA GLU A 146 14.33 24.06 3.97
C GLU A 146 15.62 23.48 3.37
N ASN A 147 16.63 23.23 4.20
CA ASN A 147 17.90 22.65 3.77
C ASN A 147 17.79 21.18 3.31
N TYR A 148 16.81 20.42 3.83
CA TYR A 148 16.58 19.04 3.42
C TYR A 148 16.09 18.99 1.97
N TYR A 149 15.05 19.77 1.65
CA TYR A 149 14.50 19.83 0.30
C TYR A 149 15.42 20.56 -0.70
N SER A 150 16.22 21.54 -0.25
CA SER A 150 17.24 22.16 -1.13
C SER A 150 18.39 21.20 -1.47
N THR A 151 18.77 20.31 -0.54
CA THR A 151 19.76 19.24 -0.78
C THR A 151 19.22 18.24 -1.79
N LEU A 152 17.98 17.76 -1.59
CA LEU A 152 17.31 16.85 -2.53
C LEU A 152 17.13 17.49 -3.92
N ASN A 153 16.74 18.76 -4.01
CA ASN A 153 16.67 19.47 -5.30
C ASN A 153 18.05 19.49 -5.98
N THR A 154 19.09 19.89 -5.26
CA THR A 154 20.47 19.95 -5.78
C THR A 154 20.92 18.59 -6.31
N TYR A 155 20.59 17.50 -5.61
CA TYR A 155 20.87 16.14 -6.09
C TYR A 155 20.12 15.82 -7.39
N VAL A 156 18.81 16.06 -7.48
CA VAL A 156 18.00 15.84 -8.69
C VAL A 156 18.55 16.63 -9.88
N LYS A 157 18.87 17.92 -9.69
CA LYS A 157 19.47 18.76 -10.75
C LYS A 157 20.87 18.28 -11.16
N SER A 158 21.67 17.74 -10.23
CA SER A 158 23.01 17.20 -10.52
C SER A 158 22.97 15.98 -11.47
N LEU A 159 21.90 15.18 -11.41
CA LEU A 159 21.61 14.07 -12.33
C LEU A 159 21.05 14.53 -13.69
N GLY A 160 21.07 15.84 -13.97
CA GLY A 160 20.56 16.41 -15.22
C GLY A 160 19.05 16.22 -15.40
N MET A 161 18.30 16.12 -14.30
CA MET A 161 16.84 16.24 -14.30
C MET A 161 16.45 17.72 -14.17
N THR A 162 15.31 18.09 -14.74
CA THR A 162 14.91 19.48 -14.92
C THR A 162 13.75 19.89 -14.02
N MET A 163 12.93 18.96 -13.53
CA MET A 163 11.74 19.25 -12.71
C MET A 163 11.86 18.68 -11.29
N THR A 164 11.51 19.48 -10.29
CA THR A 164 11.20 19.06 -8.92
C THR A 164 9.88 19.66 -8.47
N MET A 165 8.96 18.80 -8.06
CA MET A 165 7.73 19.21 -7.39
C MET A 165 7.74 18.69 -5.95
N GLY A 166 7.25 19.47 -5.00
CA GLY A 166 7.01 19.02 -3.63
C GLY A 166 5.52 19.01 -3.31
N ASN A 167 5.05 18.01 -2.57
CA ASN A 167 3.63 17.89 -2.20
C ASN A 167 3.42 17.94 -0.68
N PRO A 168 3.18 19.14 -0.12
CA PRO A 168 2.71 19.32 1.23
C PRO A 168 1.18 19.20 1.36
N GLY A 169 0.44 19.15 0.24
CA GLY A 169 -1.03 19.12 0.19
C GLY A 169 -1.75 20.33 0.81
N THR A 170 -0.99 21.36 1.22
CA THR A 170 -1.47 22.51 2.00
C THR A 170 -0.48 23.69 1.92
N SER A 171 -0.85 24.82 2.52
CA SER A 171 0.00 26.02 2.59
C SER A 171 1.36 25.76 3.23
N VAL A 172 2.39 26.44 2.72
CA VAL A 172 3.76 26.41 3.27
C VAL A 172 4.23 27.79 3.75
N PRO A 173 5.20 27.85 4.68
CA PRO A 173 6.01 29.03 4.93
C PRO A 173 6.66 29.53 3.64
N SER A 174 6.75 30.85 3.47
CA SER A 174 7.34 31.47 2.27
C SER A 174 8.82 31.16 2.06
N SER A 175 9.51 30.66 3.10
CA SER A 175 10.89 30.14 3.03
C SER A 175 11.04 28.92 2.12
N TYR A 176 9.98 28.13 1.89
CA TYR A 176 10.01 26.99 0.96
C TYR A 176 9.79 27.37 -0.50
N ILE A 177 9.22 28.54 -0.78
CA ILE A 177 8.79 28.91 -2.14
C ILE A 177 10.03 29.18 -3.00
N GLY A 178 10.23 28.35 -4.04
CA GLY A 178 11.42 28.38 -4.89
C GLY A 178 12.58 27.49 -4.43
N ILE A 179 12.43 26.71 -3.34
CA ILE A 179 13.39 25.65 -2.99
C ILE A 179 13.29 24.46 -3.95
N LEU A 180 12.07 24.15 -4.40
CA LEU A 180 11.74 23.24 -5.48
C LEU A 180 11.14 24.06 -6.63
N ASP A 181 11.07 23.51 -7.85
CA ASP A 181 10.53 24.27 -8.98
C ASP A 181 9.04 24.62 -8.77
N SER A 182 8.26 23.68 -8.24
CA SER A 182 6.83 23.84 -7.92
C SER A 182 6.44 23.16 -6.60
N LEU A 183 5.38 23.65 -5.95
CA LEU A 183 4.81 23.10 -4.72
C LEU A 183 3.29 22.89 -4.88
N CYS A 184 2.79 21.70 -4.55
CA CYS A 184 1.35 21.43 -4.50
C CYS A 184 0.77 21.97 -3.18
N ILE A 185 0.25 23.20 -3.23
CA ILE A 185 -0.18 23.97 -2.05
C ILE A 185 -1.60 23.64 -1.58
N PHE A 186 -2.30 22.74 -2.28
CA PHE A 186 -3.63 22.26 -1.91
C PHE A 186 -3.85 20.88 -2.54
N GLU A 187 -4.13 19.88 -1.72
CA GLU A 187 -4.55 18.53 -2.11
C GLU A 187 -5.68 18.10 -1.16
N GLN A 188 -6.93 18.45 -1.49
CA GLN A 188 -8.08 18.27 -0.59
C GLN A 188 -9.36 18.01 -1.38
N GLY A 189 -10.40 17.54 -0.67
CA GLY A 189 -11.76 17.48 -1.21
C GLY A 189 -12.31 18.86 -1.58
N GLY A 190 -12.84 19.00 -2.78
CA GLY A 190 -13.29 20.26 -3.37
C GLY A 190 -12.20 20.99 -4.16
N LEU A 191 -12.30 22.31 -4.23
CA LEU A 191 -11.38 23.18 -4.97
C LEU A 191 -10.87 24.33 -4.09
N PRO A 192 -9.64 24.82 -4.31
CA PRO A 192 -9.14 26.01 -3.64
C PRO A 192 -9.93 27.24 -4.10
N THR A 193 -10.17 28.19 -3.19
CA THR A 193 -10.81 29.46 -3.58
C THR A 193 -9.82 30.36 -4.34
N LEU A 194 -10.32 31.17 -5.28
CA LEU A 194 -9.49 32.17 -5.97
C LEU A 194 -8.85 33.17 -4.98
N SER A 195 -9.51 33.46 -3.86
CA SER A 195 -8.93 34.27 -2.77
C SER A 195 -7.68 33.60 -2.18
N TYR A 196 -7.78 32.30 -1.85
CA TYR A 196 -6.65 31.50 -1.38
C TYR A 196 -5.48 31.48 -2.38
N LEU A 197 -5.75 31.17 -3.66
CA LEU A 197 -4.71 31.16 -4.69
C LEU A 197 -4.08 32.54 -4.90
N SER A 198 -4.89 33.61 -4.89
CA SER A 198 -4.41 34.98 -5.07
C SER A 198 -3.46 35.45 -3.96
N SER A 199 -3.48 34.84 -2.77
CA SER A 199 -2.54 35.16 -1.70
C SER A 199 -1.07 34.86 -2.06
N TYR A 200 -0.83 33.98 -3.04
CA TYR A 200 0.50 33.63 -3.53
C TYR A 200 1.02 34.53 -4.67
N SER A 201 0.24 35.53 -5.12
CA SER A 201 0.56 36.38 -6.30
C SER A 201 1.85 37.20 -6.17
N GLY A 202 2.48 37.25 -4.99
CA GLY A 202 3.83 37.83 -4.80
C GLY A 202 4.97 36.96 -5.37
N HIS A 203 4.66 35.74 -5.83
CA HIS A 203 5.62 34.78 -6.36
C HIS A 203 5.21 34.32 -7.77
N PRO A 204 6.14 33.84 -8.62
CA PRO A 204 5.82 33.27 -9.93
C PRO A 204 4.85 32.08 -9.84
N LYS A 205 3.80 32.06 -10.68
CA LYS A 205 2.84 30.94 -10.72
C LYS A 205 3.48 29.57 -10.97
N SER A 206 4.65 29.55 -11.60
CA SER A 206 5.49 28.35 -11.80
C SER A 206 5.84 27.63 -10.52
N ASN A 207 5.83 28.32 -9.37
CA ASN A 207 6.12 27.73 -8.07
C ASN A 207 4.93 26.99 -7.43
N PHE A 208 3.75 26.95 -8.08
CA PHE A 208 2.53 26.41 -7.47
C PHE A 208 1.77 25.43 -8.36
N ALA A 209 1.24 24.41 -7.70
CA ALA A 209 0.29 23.43 -8.19
C ALA A 209 -0.88 23.28 -7.20
N TYR A 210 -2.00 22.71 -7.63
CA TYR A 210 -2.99 22.11 -6.72
C TYR A 210 -3.63 20.86 -7.32
N ILE A 211 -4.18 20.03 -6.44
CA ILE A 211 -5.01 18.86 -6.74
C ILE A 211 -6.37 19.03 -6.03
N GLY A 212 -7.45 19.08 -6.81
CA GLY A 212 -8.83 19.11 -6.32
C GLY A 212 -9.49 17.74 -6.41
N LEU A 213 -9.93 17.19 -5.28
CA LEU A 213 -10.48 15.84 -5.19
C LEU A 213 -12.00 15.83 -5.02
N SER A 214 -12.67 14.76 -5.42
CA SER A 214 -14.12 14.55 -5.27
C SER A 214 -14.99 15.65 -5.93
N VAL A 215 -14.47 16.29 -6.98
CA VAL A 215 -15.13 17.37 -7.72
C VAL A 215 -16.03 16.76 -8.78
N SER A 216 -17.31 16.54 -8.46
CA SER A 216 -18.25 15.78 -9.30
C SER A 216 -18.56 16.38 -10.69
N SER A 217 -18.16 17.61 -10.95
CA SER A 217 -18.26 18.27 -12.27
C SER A 217 -17.25 19.39 -12.39
N LEU A 218 -16.52 19.45 -13.50
CA LEU A 218 -15.54 20.49 -13.79
C LEU A 218 -16.17 21.89 -13.95
N ASP A 219 -15.66 22.86 -13.19
CA ASP A 219 -15.87 24.29 -13.46
C ASP A 219 -14.66 24.84 -14.23
N THR A 220 -14.78 24.85 -15.56
CA THR A 220 -13.74 25.36 -16.47
C THR A 220 -13.50 26.86 -16.32
N SER A 221 -14.47 27.63 -15.79
CA SER A 221 -14.30 29.06 -15.55
C SER A 221 -13.47 29.32 -14.29
N LEU A 222 -13.65 28.50 -13.26
CA LEU A 222 -12.81 28.50 -12.07
C LEU A 222 -11.40 27.99 -12.38
N GLU A 223 -11.26 26.92 -13.17
CA GLU A 223 -9.97 26.39 -13.63
C GLU A 223 -9.14 27.43 -14.40
N VAL A 224 -9.74 28.05 -15.44
CA VAL A 224 -9.08 29.13 -16.19
C VAL A 224 -8.75 30.33 -15.30
N SER A 225 -9.62 30.67 -14.33
CA SER A 225 -9.34 31.72 -13.34
C SER A 225 -8.15 31.37 -12.44
N SER A 226 -8.04 30.11 -12.01
CA SER A 226 -6.92 29.60 -11.20
C SER A 226 -5.58 29.58 -11.94
N SER A 227 -5.60 29.39 -13.26
CA SER A 227 -4.40 29.37 -14.12
C SER A 227 -3.58 30.68 -14.13
N ASN A 228 -4.14 31.76 -13.60
CA ASN A 228 -3.44 33.03 -13.37
C ASN A 228 -2.48 32.97 -12.16
N TYR A 229 -2.76 32.09 -11.20
CA TYR A 229 -2.07 32.00 -9.90
C TYR A 229 -1.22 30.73 -9.75
N VAL A 230 -1.61 29.63 -10.42
CA VAL A 230 -0.86 28.35 -10.42
C VAL A 230 -0.48 27.92 -11.84
N GLN A 231 0.65 27.24 -11.96
CA GLN A 231 1.15 26.71 -13.23
C GLN A 231 0.64 25.31 -13.54
N TRP A 232 0.33 24.52 -12.50
CA TRP A 232 -0.12 23.14 -12.64
C TRP A 232 -1.44 22.91 -11.90
N ILE A 233 -2.36 22.20 -12.53
CA ILE A 233 -3.69 21.91 -12.02
C ILE A 233 -3.96 20.40 -12.12
N TYR A 234 -4.73 19.86 -11.19
CA TYR A 234 -5.48 18.61 -11.35
C TYR A 234 -6.83 18.76 -10.68
N ILE A 235 -7.90 18.32 -11.34
CA ILE A 235 -9.27 18.37 -10.84
C ILE A 235 -9.91 17.02 -11.16
N THR A 236 -10.30 16.24 -10.14
CA THR A 236 -10.86 14.90 -10.33
C THR A 236 -12.15 14.68 -9.54
N ASP A 237 -13.10 13.96 -10.16
CA ASP A 237 -14.28 13.40 -9.51
C ASP A 237 -13.95 12.17 -8.65
N ALA A 238 -12.76 11.59 -8.80
CA ALA A 238 -12.22 10.58 -7.90
C ALA A 238 -11.94 11.14 -6.49
N GLY A 239 -12.03 10.29 -5.48
CA GLY A 239 -11.87 10.70 -4.07
C GLY A 239 -11.72 9.51 -3.14
N GLY A 240 -11.31 9.77 -1.90
CA GLY A 240 -11.15 8.74 -0.87
C GLY A 240 -9.79 8.04 -0.93
N GLY A 241 -9.75 6.71 -0.77
CA GLY A 241 -8.53 5.97 -0.40
C GLY A 241 -7.36 6.02 -1.38
N ASN A 242 -7.63 6.09 -2.69
CA ASN A 242 -6.65 6.39 -3.73
C ASN A 242 -7.39 7.05 -4.91
N PRO A 243 -7.35 8.39 -5.07
CA PRO A 243 -8.02 9.08 -6.17
C PRO A 243 -7.17 9.15 -7.45
N TYR A 244 -6.10 8.35 -7.54
CA TYR A 244 -5.05 8.42 -8.55
C TYR A 244 -4.89 7.12 -9.37
N ASP A 245 -5.79 6.15 -9.16
CA ASP A 245 -5.92 4.93 -9.97
C ASP A 245 -6.90 5.09 -11.16
N VAL A 246 -7.43 6.30 -11.38
CA VAL A 246 -8.32 6.65 -12.49
C VAL A 246 -8.13 8.11 -12.88
N LEU A 247 -8.33 8.42 -14.17
CA LEU A 247 -8.41 9.82 -14.65
C LEU A 247 -9.81 10.40 -14.38
N PRO A 248 -9.94 11.74 -14.25
CA PRO A 248 -11.23 12.40 -14.16
C PRO A 248 -12.16 12.00 -15.31
N SER A 249 -13.45 11.81 -15.04
CA SER A 249 -14.43 11.47 -16.09
C SER A 249 -14.55 12.56 -17.17
N TYR A 250 -14.10 13.77 -16.85
CA TYR A 250 -14.02 14.95 -17.70
C TYR A 250 -12.59 15.39 -18.07
N PHE A 251 -11.57 14.54 -17.88
CA PHE A 251 -10.14 14.87 -18.08
C PHE A 251 -9.80 15.54 -19.44
N MET A 252 -10.48 15.14 -20.52
CA MET A 252 -10.31 15.80 -21.83
C MET A 252 -10.75 17.28 -21.80
N ASN A 253 -11.81 17.61 -21.05
CA ASN A 253 -12.34 18.97 -20.92
C ASN A 253 -11.48 19.84 -20.00
N GLU A 254 -10.83 19.25 -18.98
CA GLU A 254 -9.83 19.88 -18.10
C GLU A 254 -8.62 20.31 -18.94
N VAL A 255 -8.00 19.37 -19.65
CA VAL A 255 -6.90 19.66 -20.59
C VAL A 255 -7.35 20.70 -21.65
N ALA A 256 -8.56 20.61 -22.18
CA ALA A 256 -9.08 21.57 -23.16
C ALA A 256 -9.31 22.98 -22.58
N ALA A 257 -9.67 23.12 -21.30
CA ALA A 257 -9.95 24.41 -20.67
C ALA A 257 -8.70 25.30 -20.61
N LEU A 258 -7.51 24.71 -20.47
CA LEU A 258 -6.24 25.43 -20.46
C LEU A 258 -5.67 25.73 -21.85
N ASP A 259 -6.26 25.20 -22.94
CA ASP A 259 -5.80 25.40 -24.32
C ASP A 259 -6.27 26.75 -24.90
N GLN A 260 -5.99 27.83 -24.19
CA GLN A 260 -6.35 29.22 -24.54
C GLN A 260 -5.56 29.78 -25.75
N GLY A 261 -4.90 28.91 -26.52
CA GLY A 261 -4.03 29.25 -27.65
C GLY A 261 -2.73 29.94 -27.25
N ALA A 262 -2.04 30.50 -28.24
CA ALA A 262 -0.94 31.43 -28.03
C ALA A 262 -1.48 32.84 -27.77
N PRO A 263 -0.87 33.64 -26.87
CA PRO A 263 -1.32 35.00 -26.58
C PRO A 263 -1.20 35.89 -27.82
N SER A 264 -2.34 36.08 -28.51
CA SER A 264 -2.41 36.88 -29.73
C SER A 264 -2.19 38.36 -29.41
N SER A 265 -1.29 39.01 -30.15
CA SER A 265 -0.90 40.39 -29.90
C SER A 265 -2.10 41.35 -29.98
N THR A 266 -2.26 42.15 -28.93
CA THR A 266 -3.42 43.03 -28.73
C THR A 266 -3.67 43.94 -29.93
N THR A 267 -4.76 43.69 -30.66
CA THR A 267 -5.28 44.58 -31.70
C THR A 267 -6.59 45.19 -31.20
N ILE A 268 -6.56 46.48 -30.86
CA ILE A 268 -7.71 47.23 -30.32
C ILE A 268 -8.65 47.61 -31.48
N SER A 269 -9.97 47.42 -31.32
CA SER A 269 -10.97 47.99 -32.24
C SER A 269 -12.35 48.23 -31.59
N THR A 270 -13.02 49.32 -32.00
CA THR A 270 -14.34 49.83 -31.55
C THR A 270 -15.12 50.39 -32.76
N THR A 271 -16.45 50.51 -32.80
CA THR A 271 -17.54 50.21 -31.82
C THR A 271 -18.71 49.55 -32.61
N ILE A 272 -20.02 49.53 -32.31
CA ILE A 272 -20.94 50.27 -31.41
C ILE A 272 -22.08 49.31 -30.99
N SER A 273 -22.76 49.56 -29.87
CA SER A 273 -23.99 48.87 -29.44
C SER A 273 -25.20 49.17 -30.34
N SER A 274 -26.20 48.26 -30.36
CA SER A 274 -27.58 48.56 -30.80
C SER A 274 -28.62 47.69 -30.06
N THR A 275 -29.81 48.24 -29.81
CA THR A 275 -30.84 47.67 -28.91
C THR A 275 -32.15 47.37 -29.64
N SER A 276 -32.85 46.29 -29.27
CA SER A 276 -34.29 46.07 -29.57
C SER A 276 -34.93 45.13 -28.53
N THR A 277 -35.76 45.60 -27.59
CA THR A 277 -37.23 45.84 -27.64
C THR A 277 -38.14 44.61 -27.78
N SER A 278 -39.22 44.62 -27.00
CA SER A 278 -40.12 43.49 -26.71
C SER A 278 -41.43 43.50 -27.52
N SER A 279 -42.17 42.40 -27.49
CA SER A 279 -43.60 42.34 -27.88
C SER A 279 -44.44 41.52 -26.87
N ILE A 280 -45.75 41.79 -26.82
CA ILE A 280 -46.71 41.29 -25.82
C ILE A 280 -48.04 40.98 -26.54
N SER A 281 -48.90 40.16 -25.92
CA SER A 281 -50.34 39.92 -26.21
C SER A 281 -50.63 38.83 -27.29
N THR A 282 -51.78 38.13 -27.31
CA THR A 282 -53.00 38.18 -26.45
C THR A 282 -53.60 36.76 -26.25
N ALA A 283 -54.54 36.60 -25.30
CA ALA A 283 -55.34 35.37 -25.10
C ALA A 283 -56.77 35.51 -25.67
N SER A 284 -57.48 34.39 -25.88
CA SER A 284 -58.85 34.33 -26.46
C SER A 284 -59.76 33.25 -25.86
N THR A 285 -61.08 33.41 -26.05
CA THR A 285 -62.20 32.78 -25.32
C THR A 285 -63.46 32.69 -26.21
N SER A 286 -64.50 31.88 -25.95
CA SER A 286 -64.75 30.86 -24.91
C SER A 286 -65.88 29.88 -25.31
N THR A 287 -66.06 28.82 -24.49
CA THR A 287 -67.36 28.16 -24.11
C THR A 287 -68.33 27.58 -25.17
N THR A 288 -68.48 26.25 -25.07
CA THR A 288 -69.75 25.46 -25.02
C THR A 288 -70.81 25.52 -26.13
N THR A 289 -71.20 24.32 -26.58
CA THR A 289 -72.61 23.95 -26.81
C THR A 289 -72.83 22.48 -26.39
N SER A 290 -74.04 22.10 -25.97
CA SER A 290 -74.35 20.77 -25.42
C SER A 290 -75.48 20.08 -26.19
N SER A 291 -75.38 18.76 -26.38
CA SER A 291 -76.51 17.88 -26.76
C SER A 291 -76.29 16.45 -26.27
N ALA A 292 -77.38 15.73 -26.01
CA ALA A 292 -77.38 14.60 -25.11
C ALA A 292 -77.22 13.23 -25.80
N THR A 293 -76.40 12.39 -25.15
CA THR A 293 -76.70 11.00 -24.74
C THR A 293 -77.38 10.04 -25.72
N SER A 294 -76.67 8.96 -26.04
CA SER A 294 -77.28 7.63 -26.20
C SER A 294 -76.34 6.58 -25.60
N THR A 295 -76.90 5.62 -24.86
CA THR A 295 -76.16 4.81 -23.89
C THR A 295 -75.53 3.56 -24.52
N THR A 296 -74.22 3.38 -24.33
CA THR A 296 -73.54 2.08 -24.46
C THR A 296 -72.84 1.74 -23.15
N THR A 297 -73.23 0.62 -22.54
CA THR A 297 -72.73 0.18 -21.23
C THR A 297 -71.34 -0.44 -21.35
N SER A 298 -70.30 0.40 -21.30
CA SER A 298 -68.92 -0.07 -21.14
C SER A 298 -68.66 -0.46 -19.69
N THR A 299 -68.75 -1.75 -19.37
CA THR A 299 -68.33 -2.29 -18.07
C THR A 299 -66.83 -2.05 -17.86
N THR A 300 -66.50 -1.13 -16.96
CA THR A 300 -65.13 -0.96 -16.47
C THR A 300 -64.74 -2.17 -15.62
N THR A 301 -64.16 -3.19 -16.25
CA THR A 301 -63.42 -4.24 -15.54
C THR A 301 -62.19 -3.60 -14.91
N SER A 302 -62.33 -3.13 -13.66
CA SER A 302 -61.20 -2.74 -12.84
C SER A 302 -60.32 -3.96 -12.62
N THR A 303 -59.22 -4.07 -13.37
CA THR A 303 -58.20 -5.08 -13.16
C THR A 303 -57.80 -5.06 -11.67
N PRO A 304 -57.82 -6.20 -10.95
CA PRO A 304 -57.39 -6.22 -9.57
C PRO A 304 -56.01 -5.60 -9.44
N ALA A 305 -55.86 -4.61 -8.56
CA ALA A 305 -54.55 -4.02 -8.28
C ALA A 305 -53.65 -5.14 -7.75
N ILE A 306 -52.59 -5.45 -8.49
CA ILE A 306 -51.63 -6.49 -8.08
C ILE A 306 -51.08 -6.09 -6.71
N PRO A 307 -51.16 -6.95 -5.68
CA PRO A 307 -50.66 -6.62 -4.36
C PRO A 307 -49.18 -6.27 -4.43
N THR A 308 -48.79 -5.18 -3.79
CA THR A 308 -47.40 -4.69 -3.78
C THR A 308 -46.85 -4.64 -2.36
N ALA A 309 -45.53 -4.77 -2.27
CA ALA A 309 -44.75 -4.72 -1.04
C ALA A 309 -43.39 -4.08 -1.30
N LYS A 310 -42.67 -3.72 -0.23
CA LYS A 310 -41.40 -3.00 -0.30
C LYS A 310 -40.20 -3.86 0.04
N ILE A 311 -39.16 -3.74 -0.77
CA ILE A 311 -37.80 -4.17 -0.42
C ILE A 311 -37.04 -2.92 0.00
N LYS A 312 -36.66 -2.84 1.28
CA LYS A 312 -35.73 -1.82 1.78
C LYS A 312 -34.35 -2.43 1.94
N VAL A 313 -33.31 -1.81 1.38
CA VAL A 313 -31.92 -2.27 1.53
C VAL A 313 -31.15 -1.23 2.34
N LYS A 314 -30.47 -1.70 3.39
CA LYS A 314 -29.54 -0.91 4.21
C LYS A 314 -28.11 -1.43 4.02
N SER A 315 -27.15 -0.54 4.23
CA SER A 315 -25.76 -0.92 4.52
C SER A 315 -25.42 -0.57 5.97
N VAL A 316 -24.59 -1.38 6.60
CA VAL A 316 -24.05 -1.13 7.95
C VAL A 316 -22.58 -1.54 8.00
N ASP A 317 -21.83 -1.01 8.96
CA ASP A 317 -20.54 -1.57 9.32
C ASP A 317 -20.72 -2.90 10.10
N LEU A 318 -19.61 -3.59 10.39
CA LEU A 318 -19.62 -4.83 11.20
C LEU A 318 -20.15 -4.64 12.64
N ASN A 319 -20.32 -3.40 13.12
CA ASN A 319 -20.89 -3.08 14.44
C ASN A 319 -22.39 -2.73 14.37
N GLY A 320 -22.98 -2.62 13.16
CA GLY A 320 -24.36 -2.22 12.94
C GLY A 320 -24.60 -0.71 12.77
N ASN A 321 -23.55 0.12 12.72
CA ASN A 321 -23.67 1.55 12.42
C ASN A 321 -24.08 1.74 10.95
N GLN A 322 -25.05 2.61 10.67
CA GLN A 322 -25.58 2.76 9.30
C GLN A 322 -24.56 3.42 8.36
N LEU A 323 -24.14 2.67 7.34
CA LEU A 323 -23.43 3.20 6.19
C LEU A 323 -24.46 3.66 5.15
N SER A 324 -24.20 4.81 4.53
CA SER A 324 -25.01 5.36 3.45
C SER A 324 -24.09 5.66 2.27
N GLY A 325 -24.54 5.40 1.04
CA GLY A 325 -23.69 5.56 -0.15
C GLY A 325 -23.24 4.26 -0.84
N MET A 326 -23.67 3.08 -0.40
CA MET A 326 -23.30 1.83 -1.10
C MET A 326 -24.24 1.58 -2.28
N TRP A 327 -23.68 1.42 -3.49
CA TRP A 327 -24.49 1.19 -4.69
C TRP A 327 -25.20 -0.17 -4.63
N THR A 328 -26.49 -0.17 -4.97
CA THR A 328 -27.38 -1.33 -4.95
C THR A 328 -28.25 -1.33 -6.20
N THR A 329 -28.43 -2.50 -6.81
CA THR A 329 -29.42 -2.71 -7.88
C THR A 329 -30.44 -3.77 -7.46
N VAL A 330 -31.70 -3.56 -7.86
CA VAL A 330 -32.80 -4.51 -7.71
C VAL A 330 -33.22 -4.95 -9.10
N ASN A 331 -32.97 -6.21 -9.42
CA ASN A 331 -33.14 -6.79 -10.74
C ASN A 331 -34.24 -7.86 -10.71
N SER A 332 -34.96 -8.08 -11.81
CA SER A 332 -35.82 -9.25 -12.01
C SER A 332 -35.81 -9.66 -13.48
N ASN A 333 -35.77 -10.96 -13.76
CA ASN A 333 -35.63 -11.53 -15.11
C ASN A 333 -34.48 -10.91 -15.95
N GLY A 334 -33.37 -10.52 -15.30
CA GLY A 334 -32.21 -9.89 -15.94
C GLY A 334 -32.33 -8.39 -16.21
N ILE A 335 -33.46 -7.75 -15.88
CA ILE A 335 -33.69 -6.32 -16.05
C ILE A 335 -33.54 -5.59 -14.71
N THR A 336 -32.79 -4.49 -14.67
CA THR A 336 -32.72 -3.59 -13.51
C THR A 336 -33.99 -2.77 -13.39
N LEU A 337 -34.70 -2.93 -12.27
CA LEU A 337 -35.97 -2.25 -11.97
C LEU A 337 -35.77 -1.04 -11.05
N ALA A 338 -34.72 -1.05 -10.23
CA ALA A 338 -34.25 0.11 -9.47
C ALA A 338 -32.73 0.03 -9.26
N ALA A 339 -32.09 1.18 -9.19
CA ALA A 339 -30.68 1.31 -8.85
C ALA A 339 -30.46 2.59 -8.04
N GLY A 340 -29.46 2.61 -7.17
CA GLY A 340 -29.12 3.77 -6.35
C GLY A 340 -28.33 3.40 -5.10
N PHE A 341 -28.11 4.37 -4.23
CA PHE A 341 -27.32 4.21 -3.02
C PHE A 341 -28.18 3.81 -1.80
N THR A 342 -27.61 3.00 -0.90
CA THR A 342 -28.26 2.70 0.38
C THR A 342 -28.35 3.92 1.30
N PRO A 343 -29.43 4.05 2.11
CA PRO A 343 -30.59 3.16 2.17
C PRO A 343 -31.57 3.39 1.01
N ILE A 344 -31.79 2.36 0.18
CA ILE A 344 -32.70 2.39 -0.97
C ILE A 344 -34.01 1.65 -0.62
N THR A 345 -35.12 2.02 -1.26
CA THR A 345 -36.40 1.31 -1.12
C THR A 345 -37.06 1.17 -2.49
N PHE A 346 -37.39 -0.07 -2.86
CA PHE A 346 -38.10 -0.43 -4.08
C PHE A 346 -39.48 -0.99 -3.73
N THR A 347 -40.50 -0.73 -4.55
CA THR A 347 -41.84 -1.30 -4.40
C THR A 347 -42.08 -2.30 -5.52
N GLY A 348 -42.18 -3.59 -5.18
CA GLY A 348 -42.39 -4.70 -6.10
C GLY A 348 -43.79 -5.31 -5.98
N ALA A 349 -44.14 -6.16 -6.94
CA ALA A 349 -45.33 -7.00 -6.87
C ALA A 349 -45.08 -8.21 -5.96
N VAL A 350 -46.09 -8.57 -5.17
CA VAL A 350 -46.06 -9.74 -4.29
C VAL A 350 -46.12 -11.04 -5.12
N GLY A 351 -45.32 -12.04 -4.71
CA GLY A 351 -45.22 -13.33 -5.37
C GLY A 351 -44.14 -13.43 -6.46
N LEU A 352 -43.26 -12.41 -6.58
CA LEU A 352 -42.13 -12.41 -7.52
C LEU A 352 -40.78 -12.43 -6.80
N ASP A 353 -39.78 -13.00 -7.48
CA ASP A 353 -38.38 -12.97 -7.07
C ASP A 353 -37.68 -11.71 -7.58
N TYR A 354 -36.93 -11.07 -6.69
CA TYR A 354 -36.09 -9.92 -6.98
C TYR A 354 -34.65 -10.22 -6.55
N LEU A 355 -33.70 -10.12 -7.49
CA LEU A 355 -32.29 -10.25 -7.21
C LEU A 355 -31.74 -8.89 -6.77
N VAL A 356 -31.35 -8.79 -5.50
CA VAL A 356 -30.72 -7.61 -4.94
C VAL A 356 -29.21 -7.81 -5.00
N THR A 357 -28.52 -6.92 -5.72
CA THR A 357 -27.06 -6.90 -5.84
C THR A 357 -26.52 -5.67 -5.12
N VAL A 358 -25.57 -5.86 -4.22
CA VAL A 358 -24.86 -4.76 -3.53
C VAL A 358 -23.40 -4.70 -3.96
N ALA A 359 -22.86 -3.49 -4.12
CA ALA A 359 -21.49 -3.27 -4.57
C ALA A 359 -20.52 -3.05 -3.38
N ASN A 360 -19.25 -3.34 -3.62
CA ASN A 360 -18.13 -2.78 -2.86
C ASN A 360 -17.89 -1.32 -3.30
N TRP A 361 -17.29 -0.50 -2.43
CA TRP A 361 -16.89 0.86 -2.78
C TRP A 361 -15.61 1.22 -2.02
N GLN A 362 -14.50 1.40 -2.74
CA GLN A 362 -13.17 1.58 -2.14
C GLN A 362 -12.84 0.45 -1.15
N SER A 363 -12.33 0.79 0.05
CA SER A 363 -12.12 -0.14 1.17
C SER A 363 -13.40 -0.46 1.96
N ILE A 364 -14.58 0.01 1.52
CA ILE A 364 -15.88 -0.43 2.03
C ILE A 364 -16.29 -1.72 1.30
N ILE A 365 -15.89 -2.86 1.87
CA ILE A 365 -16.03 -4.20 1.27
C ILE A 365 -17.19 -4.96 1.91
N PHE A 366 -18.08 -5.50 1.09
CA PHE A 366 -19.20 -6.34 1.53
C PHE A 366 -18.68 -7.64 2.14
N VAL A 367 -19.20 -8.00 3.31
CA VAL A 367 -18.80 -9.21 4.05
C VAL A 367 -19.93 -10.24 4.07
N HIS A 368 -21.13 -9.86 4.52
CA HIS A 368 -22.29 -10.74 4.57
C HIS A 368 -23.63 -10.00 4.64
N TRP A 369 -24.72 -10.70 4.36
CA TRP A 369 -26.09 -10.26 4.62
C TRP A 369 -26.56 -10.58 6.04
N ASP A 370 -27.73 -10.08 6.43
CA ASP A 370 -28.42 -10.40 7.69
C ASP A 370 -28.74 -11.90 7.91
N ASP A 371 -28.76 -12.72 6.86
CA ASP A 371 -28.87 -14.18 6.94
C ASP A 371 -27.52 -14.91 6.96
N GLY A 372 -26.41 -14.16 7.03
CA GLY A 372 -25.05 -14.68 7.01
C GLY A 372 -24.51 -15.08 5.63
N THR A 373 -25.29 -14.90 4.55
CA THR A 373 -24.80 -15.24 3.20
C THR A 373 -23.76 -14.23 2.71
N THR A 374 -22.65 -14.74 2.15
CA THR A 374 -21.48 -13.96 1.69
C THR A 374 -21.51 -13.63 0.19
N ASN A 375 -22.61 -13.94 -0.51
CA ASN A 375 -22.80 -13.57 -1.91
C ASN A 375 -23.39 -12.14 -1.99
N PRO A 376 -22.73 -11.18 -2.66
CA PRO A 376 -23.29 -9.83 -2.84
C PRO A 376 -24.60 -9.81 -3.67
N ASN A 377 -24.94 -10.90 -4.34
CA ASN A 377 -26.22 -11.12 -5.00
C ASN A 377 -27.14 -12.00 -4.14
N ARG A 378 -28.29 -11.47 -3.71
CA ARG A 378 -29.27 -12.17 -2.86
C ARG A 378 -30.68 -12.08 -3.44
N THR A 379 -31.31 -13.23 -3.64
CA THR A 379 -32.70 -13.32 -4.10
C THR A 379 -33.67 -13.10 -2.94
N ASN A 380 -34.65 -12.22 -3.13
CA ASN A 380 -35.74 -11.97 -2.21
C ASN A 380 -37.08 -12.31 -2.90
N SER A 381 -37.69 -13.42 -2.51
CA SER A 381 -39.07 -13.78 -2.87
C SER A 381 -40.05 -12.89 -2.11
N LEU A 382 -40.62 -11.89 -2.78
CA LEU A 382 -41.33 -10.80 -2.13
C LEU A 382 -42.77 -11.20 -1.75
N ILE A 383 -43.02 -11.48 -0.47
CA ILE A 383 -44.36 -11.81 0.06
C ILE A 383 -44.96 -10.74 0.98
N GLN A 384 -44.14 -9.85 1.53
CA GLN A 384 -44.53 -8.74 2.43
C GLN A 384 -43.43 -7.65 2.43
N ASP A 385 -43.63 -6.53 3.14
CA ASP A 385 -42.57 -5.54 3.35
C ASP A 385 -41.37 -6.18 4.09
N THR A 386 -40.20 -6.13 3.47
CA THR A 386 -38.94 -6.76 3.94
C THR A 386 -37.81 -5.73 3.99
N THR A 387 -36.95 -5.82 5.01
CA THR A 387 -35.68 -5.07 5.07
C THR A 387 -34.50 -6.03 4.99
N LEU A 388 -33.62 -5.82 4.01
CA LEU A 388 -32.34 -6.50 3.87
C LEU A 388 -31.23 -5.58 4.39
N THR A 389 -30.24 -6.14 5.08
CA THR A 389 -29.10 -5.41 5.66
C THR A 389 -27.80 -6.06 5.21
N ALA A 390 -27.01 -5.33 4.43
CA ALA A 390 -25.69 -5.72 3.99
C ALA A 390 -24.63 -5.17 4.96
N TYR A 391 -23.77 -6.05 5.48
CA TYR A 391 -22.70 -5.73 6.41
C TYR A 391 -21.38 -5.55 5.66
N TYR A 392 -20.64 -4.51 6.02
CA TYR A 392 -19.42 -4.09 5.36
C TYR A 392 -18.28 -3.86 6.36
N ASN A 393 -17.05 -4.22 5.96
CA ASN A 393 -15.84 -3.67 6.56
C ASN A 393 -15.61 -2.27 5.97
N ALA A 394 -15.32 -1.25 6.78
CA ALA A 394 -15.17 0.15 6.34
C ALA A 394 -13.92 0.82 6.97
N PRO A 395 -13.28 1.79 6.28
CA PRO A 395 -12.09 2.46 6.80
C PRO A 395 -12.41 3.25 8.09
N GLY A 396 -11.40 3.40 8.94
CA GLY A 396 -11.54 3.94 10.30
C GLY A 396 -11.90 2.90 11.37
N HIS A 397 -12.30 1.68 10.97
CA HIS A 397 -12.56 0.56 11.88
C HIS A 397 -11.52 -0.56 11.66
N PRO A 398 -10.31 -0.44 12.22
CA PRO A 398 -9.31 -1.49 12.12
C PRO A 398 -9.74 -2.76 12.83
N ILE A 399 -9.39 -3.90 12.25
CA ILE A 399 -9.60 -5.23 12.84
C ILE A 399 -8.44 -5.50 13.79
N THR A 400 -8.73 -5.85 15.04
CA THR A 400 -7.69 -6.28 15.98
C THR A 400 -7.17 -7.66 15.59
N ALA A 401 -5.92 -7.72 15.13
CA ALA A 401 -5.15 -8.95 15.05
C ALA A 401 -4.29 -9.07 16.33
N THR A 402 -4.13 -10.28 16.87
CA THR A 402 -3.33 -10.53 18.08
C THR A 402 -2.37 -11.70 17.88
N VAL A 403 -1.17 -11.60 18.42
CA VAL A 403 -0.14 -12.64 18.38
C VAL A 403 0.24 -13.05 19.80
N GLN A 404 0.14 -14.33 20.11
CA GLN A 404 0.49 -14.89 21.42
C GLN A 404 1.68 -15.86 21.32
N SER A 405 2.40 -16.05 22.43
CA SER A 405 3.44 -17.08 22.55
C SER A 405 2.95 -18.24 23.41
N VAL A 406 3.19 -19.46 22.97
CA VAL A 406 2.77 -20.68 23.66
C VAL A 406 3.95 -21.65 23.73
N SER A 407 4.11 -22.36 24.85
CA SER A 407 5.16 -23.38 24.98
C SER A 407 4.87 -24.61 24.12
N MET A 408 5.88 -25.44 23.88
CA MET A 408 5.71 -26.79 23.32
C MET A 408 4.78 -27.72 24.15
N THR A 409 4.33 -27.28 25.33
CA THR A 409 3.36 -27.97 26.20
C THR A 409 1.98 -27.30 26.21
N GLY A 410 1.70 -26.37 25.28
CA GLY A 410 0.40 -25.68 25.17
C GLY A 410 0.16 -24.61 26.24
N THR A 411 1.20 -24.16 26.96
CA THR A 411 1.08 -23.17 28.04
C THR A 411 1.35 -21.75 27.51
N PRO A 412 0.39 -20.82 27.55
CA PRO A 412 0.61 -19.44 27.10
C PRO A 412 1.62 -18.69 27.97
N PHE A 413 2.43 -17.84 27.35
CA PHE A 413 3.34 -16.92 28.02
C PHE A 413 3.54 -15.65 27.19
N GLY A 414 4.15 -14.63 27.80
CA GLY A 414 4.47 -13.37 27.14
C GLY A 414 5.94 -13.01 27.23
N GLY A 415 6.34 -11.94 26.55
CA GLY A 415 7.70 -11.39 26.58
C GLY A 415 8.56 -11.70 25.34
N MET A 416 8.05 -12.41 24.33
CA MET A 416 8.80 -12.63 23.09
C MET A 416 8.64 -11.45 22.14
N LEU A 417 9.75 -10.93 21.60
CA LEU A 417 9.69 -9.85 20.63
C LEU A 417 9.06 -10.35 19.32
N MET A 418 8.08 -9.60 18.86
CA MET A 418 7.34 -9.82 17.62
C MET A 418 7.39 -8.55 16.78
N GLN A 419 7.67 -8.70 15.50
CA GLN A 419 7.55 -7.62 14.51
C GLN A 419 6.46 -7.95 13.50
N VAL A 420 5.79 -6.93 13.00
CA VAL A 420 4.72 -7.04 11.99
C VAL A 420 5.02 -6.03 10.89
N HIS A 421 5.15 -6.52 9.67
CA HIS A 421 5.41 -5.71 8.48
C HIS A 421 4.20 -5.75 7.54
N SER A 422 3.97 -4.66 6.82
CA SER A 422 3.01 -4.56 5.71
C SER A 422 3.75 -3.96 4.51
N ASN A 423 3.69 -4.64 3.36
CA ASN A 423 4.47 -4.29 2.16
C ASN A 423 5.97 -4.02 2.45
N GLY A 424 6.59 -4.82 3.32
CA GLY A 424 7.98 -4.66 3.76
C GLY A 424 8.24 -3.61 4.86
N SER A 425 7.35 -2.65 5.05
CA SER A 425 7.45 -1.61 6.09
C SER A 425 7.00 -2.12 7.46
N LEU A 426 7.75 -1.81 8.53
CA LEU A 426 7.39 -2.19 9.91
C LEU A 426 6.19 -1.37 10.39
N VAL A 427 5.04 -2.03 10.60
CA VAL A 427 3.78 -1.39 11.03
C VAL A 427 3.45 -1.60 12.51
N ALA A 428 3.96 -2.67 13.12
CA ALA A 428 3.90 -2.85 14.58
C ALA A 428 5.12 -3.64 15.09
N THR A 429 5.51 -3.38 16.34
CA THR A 429 6.53 -4.15 17.06
C THR A 429 6.26 -4.10 18.55
N GLY A 430 6.53 -5.19 19.26
CA GLY A 430 6.30 -5.27 20.70
C GLY A 430 6.55 -6.67 21.24
N LEU A 431 6.30 -6.85 22.54
CA LEU A 431 6.40 -8.15 23.20
C LEU A 431 5.05 -8.85 23.18
N THR A 432 5.04 -10.19 23.06
CA THR A 432 3.80 -10.97 23.12
C THR A 432 3.16 -10.92 24.53
N PRO A 433 1.82 -10.97 24.63
CA PRO A 433 0.85 -10.92 23.54
C PRO A 433 0.80 -9.53 22.89
N LEU A 434 0.97 -9.49 21.56
CA LEU A 434 1.00 -8.25 20.77
C LEU A 434 -0.30 -8.15 19.96
N SER A 435 -1.15 -7.19 20.31
CA SER A 435 -2.31 -6.80 19.50
C SER A 435 -1.95 -5.61 18.60
N PHE A 436 -2.40 -5.63 17.36
CA PHE A 436 -2.21 -4.53 16.41
C PHE A 436 -3.47 -4.29 15.56
N ASN A 437 -3.59 -3.05 15.08
CA ASN A 437 -4.64 -2.63 14.16
C ASN A 437 -4.31 -3.12 12.75
N ALA A 438 -5.16 -3.98 12.19
CA ALA A 438 -5.03 -4.56 10.87
C ALA A 438 -6.20 -4.18 9.95
N THR A 439 -6.00 -4.32 8.64
CA THR A 439 -6.97 -4.04 7.59
C THR A 439 -7.48 -5.34 6.99
N TYR A 440 -8.80 -5.45 6.77
CA TYR A 440 -9.42 -6.63 6.17
C TYR A 440 -8.80 -6.99 4.80
N GLY A 441 -8.49 -8.27 4.60
CA GLY A 441 -7.94 -8.79 3.35
C GLY A 441 -6.46 -8.46 3.10
N ILE A 442 -5.82 -7.66 3.95
CA ILE A 442 -4.38 -7.37 3.84
C ILE A 442 -3.55 -8.48 4.48
N THR A 443 -2.47 -8.85 3.79
CA THR A 443 -1.47 -9.80 4.28
C THR A 443 -0.33 -9.07 4.97
N TYR A 444 -0.12 -9.38 6.25
CA TYR A 444 0.98 -8.88 7.07
C TYR A 444 2.07 -9.94 7.18
N THR A 445 3.35 -9.58 7.09
CA THR A 445 4.46 -10.49 7.37
C THR A 445 4.88 -10.35 8.82
N LEU A 446 4.62 -11.36 9.64
CA LEU A 446 5.08 -11.42 11.02
C LEU A 446 6.52 -11.91 11.11
N SER A 447 7.19 -11.61 12.22
CA SER A 447 8.56 -12.07 12.49
C SER A 447 8.75 -12.36 13.98
N ALA A 448 8.92 -13.64 14.30
CA ALA A 448 9.13 -14.18 15.63
C ALA A 448 10.62 -14.17 16.02
N ALA A 449 10.98 -13.50 17.12
CA ALA A 449 12.37 -13.41 17.55
C ALA A 449 12.74 -14.44 18.63
N ASN A 450 13.92 -15.05 18.48
CA ASN A 450 14.52 -15.91 19.52
C ASN A 450 15.11 -15.04 20.65
N TRP A 451 14.99 -15.50 21.92
CA TRP A 451 15.57 -14.80 23.07
C TRP A 451 16.13 -15.76 24.13
N ARG A 452 17.45 -15.75 24.30
CA ARG A 452 18.22 -16.61 25.22
C ARG A 452 17.94 -18.10 25.03
N TYR A 453 17.03 -18.65 25.82
CA TYR A 453 16.63 -20.07 25.80
C TYR A 453 15.25 -20.30 25.18
N TYR A 454 14.52 -19.22 24.88
CA TYR A 454 13.26 -19.25 24.17
C TYR A 454 13.56 -19.22 22.68
N VAL A 455 13.25 -20.32 22.00
CA VAL A 455 13.52 -20.52 20.58
C VAL A 455 12.21 -20.85 19.88
N PHE A 456 11.86 -20.06 18.85
CA PHE A 456 10.70 -20.29 18.01
C PHE A 456 10.81 -21.67 17.33
N ASP A 457 9.68 -22.36 17.20
CA ASP A 457 9.61 -23.70 16.60
C ASP A 457 8.64 -23.76 15.41
N HIS A 458 7.39 -23.33 15.58
CA HIS A 458 6.37 -23.28 14.53
C HIS A 458 5.24 -22.28 14.83
N TRP A 459 4.48 -21.88 13.82
CA TRP A 459 3.16 -21.23 13.99
C TRP A 459 2.04 -22.28 14.11
N ASP A 460 0.82 -21.87 14.42
CA ASP A 460 -0.33 -22.78 14.64
C ASP A 460 -0.80 -23.57 13.40
N ASP A 461 -0.41 -23.16 12.20
CA ASP A 461 -0.59 -23.95 10.97
C ASP A 461 0.49 -25.02 10.76
N GLY A 462 1.55 -25.01 11.58
CA GLY A 462 2.69 -25.91 11.52
C GLY A 462 3.90 -25.41 10.71
N THR A 463 3.86 -24.18 10.17
CA THR A 463 5.00 -23.59 9.46
C THR A 463 6.17 -23.29 10.40
N THR A 464 7.39 -23.67 10.00
CA THR A 464 8.61 -23.55 10.81
C THR A 464 9.50 -22.35 10.44
N ASN A 465 9.04 -21.51 9.50
CA ASN A 465 9.71 -20.24 9.22
C ASN A 465 9.43 -19.26 10.37
N ALA A 466 10.46 -18.62 10.90
CA ALA A 466 10.29 -17.57 11.91
C ALA A 466 9.59 -16.29 11.36
N THR A 467 9.26 -16.26 10.06
CA THR A 467 8.49 -15.21 9.40
C THR A 467 7.34 -15.81 8.61
N GLU A 468 6.11 -15.34 8.82
CA GLU A 468 4.90 -15.94 8.23
C GLU A 468 3.88 -14.88 7.77
N PRO A 469 3.25 -15.03 6.58
CA PRO A 469 2.13 -14.20 6.13
C PRO A 469 0.79 -14.48 6.84
N LEU A 470 0.21 -13.45 7.45
CA LEU A 470 -1.16 -13.45 7.99
C LEU A 470 -2.07 -12.56 7.15
N THR A 471 -2.97 -13.16 6.36
CA THR A 471 -4.07 -12.44 5.70
C THR A 471 -5.24 -12.27 6.68
N VAL A 472 -5.50 -11.03 7.11
CA VAL A 472 -6.49 -10.73 8.15
C VAL A 472 -7.91 -10.67 7.56
N ASN A 473 -8.64 -11.78 7.63
CA ASN A 473 -10.02 -11.89 7.13
C ASN A 473 -11.08 -11.72 8.24
N GLY A 474 -10.70 -11.13 9.38
CA GLY A 474 -11.53 -10.99 10.58
C GLY A 474 -10.68 -10.91 11.85
N PRO A 475 -11.26 -10.64 13.03
CA PRO A 475 -10.55 -10.64 14.30
C PRO A 475 -9.87 -12.00 14.53
N THR A 476 -8.53 -11.99 14.59
CA THR A 476 -7.71 -13.22 14.53
C THR A 476 -6.67 -13.23 15.65
N THR A 477 -6.49 -14.39 16.28
CA THR A 477 -5.38 -14.66 17.21
C THR A 477 -4.46 -15.70 16.60
N LEU A 478 -3.22 -15.32 16.30
CA LEU A 478 -2.16 -16.19 15.78
C LEU A 478 -1.25 -16.64 16.92
N THR A 479 -0.83 -17.91 16.90
CA THR A 479 -0.05 -18.54 17.96
C THR A 479 1.33 -18.93 17.46
N ALA A 480 2.36 -18.33 18.05
CA ALA A 480 3.75 -18.76 17.85
C ALA A 480 4.16 -19.73 18.95
N TYR A 481 4.56 -20.95 18.57
CA TYR A 481 5.06 -21.98 19.48
C TYR A 481 6.57 -21.82 19.71
N TYR A 482 6.97 -21.91 20.98
CA TYR A 482 8.34 -21.76 21.42
C TYR A 482 8.80 -22.92 22.31
N ARG A 483 10.03 -23.37 22.05
CA ARG A 483 10.85 -24.15 22.98
C ARG A 483 11.22 -23.25 24.15
N THR A 484 10.78 -23.60 25.35
CA THR A 484 11.01 -22.82 26.58
C THR A 484 12.24 -23.33 27.36
N PRO A 485 12.79 -22.55 28.31
CA PRO A 485 13.82 -23.04 29.21
C PRO A 485 13.30 -24.13 30.16
N VAL A 486 14.06 -25.21 30.29
CA VAL A 486 13.92 -26.28 31.31
C VAL A 486 15.25 -26.45 32.05
N LYS A 487 15.25 -27.02 33.26
CA LYS A 487 16.48 -27.27 34.03
C LYS A 487 16.92 -28.72 33.92
N VAL A 488 18.22 -28.94 33.70
CA VAL A 488 18.83 -30.27 33.81
C VAL A 488 19.82 -30.27 34.97
N THR A 489 19.65 -31.22 35.89
CA THR A 489 20.51 -31.39 37.06
C THR A 489 21.31 -32.68 36.95
N ILE A 490 22.64 -32.58 36.92
CA ILE A 490 23.54 -33.73 37.01
C ILE A 490 23.86 -33.99 38.49
N GLN A 491 23.61 -35.22 38.95
CA GLN A 491 23.86 -35.67 40.33
C GLN A 491 24.75 -36.92 40.33
N SER A 492 25.77 -36.94 41.20
CA SER A 492 26.56 -38.15 41.47
C SER A 492 25.92 -38.96 42.60
N VAL A 493 25.88 -40.29 42.45
CA VAL A 493 25.45 -41.21 43.51
C VAL A 493 26.39 -42.42 43.62
N ASN A 494 26.47 -43.02 44.80
CA ASN A 494 27.09 -44.34 44.97
C ASN A 494 26.13 -45.47 44.49
N PRO A 495 26.54 -46.75 44.46
CA PRO A 495 25.70 -47.83 43.92
C PRO A 495 24.43 -48.10 44.76
N PHE A 496 24.38 -47.59 45.99
CA PHE A 496 23.21 -47.64 46.88
C PHE A 496 22.26 -46.44 46.69
N GLY A 497 22.55 -45.54 45.75
CA GLY A 497 21.74 -44.36 45.45
C GLY A 497 21.95 -43.18 46.40
N GLN A 498 22.95 -43.23 47.29
CA GLN A 498 23.27 -42.10 48.17
C GLN A 498 24.03 -41.03 47.37
N ALA A 499 23.52 -39.80 47.40
CA ALA A 499 24.07 -38.70 46.62
C ALA A 499 25.33 -38.09 47.22
N PHE A 500 26.23 -37.64 46.36
CA PHE A 500 27.42 -36.88 46.72
C PHE A 500 27.76 -35.82 45.65
N SER A 501 28.73 -34.97 45.94
CA SER A 501 29.12 -33.80 45.15
C SER A 501 30.62 -33.79 44.85
N GLY A 502 31.04 -32.91 43.94
CA GLY A 502 32.43 -32.63 43.59
C GLY A 502 32.92 -33.26 42.28
N MET A 503 32.17 -34.18 41.65
CA MET A 503 32.64 -34.87 40.45
C MET A 503 32.61 -33.97 39.23
N TRP A 504 33.76 -33.80 38.58
CA TRP A 504 33.88 -32.92 37.42
C TRP A 504 32.96 -33.37 36.28
N THR A 505 32.13 -32.44 35.85
CA THR A 505 31.07 -32.61 34.86
C THR A 505 31.19 -31.50 33.83
N GLU A 506 30.98 -31.86 32.57
CA GLU A 506 30.94 -30.94 31.45
C GLU A 506 29.65 -31.12 30.67
N VAL A 507 29.13 -30.02 30.13
CA VAL A 507 27.91 -29.95 29.34
C VAL A 507 28.29 -29.26 28.04
N TRP A 508 28.00 -29.91 26.92
CA TRP A 508 28.36 -29.48 25.58
C TRP A 508 27.09 -29.27 24.74
N PHE A 509 27.06 -28.20 23.94
CA PHE A 509 25.94 -27.85 23.06
C PHE A 509 26.49 -27.37 21.71
N GLY A 510 25.95 -27.89 20.60
CA GLY A 510 26.44 -27.55 19.25
C GLY A 510 27.92 -27.86 19.00
N GLY A 511 28.54 -28.73 19.79
CA GLY A 511 29.98 -29.01 19.77
C GLY A 511 30.86 -28.06 20.60
N ALA A 512 30.29 -27.00 21.19
CA ALA A 512 30.99 -26.10 22.11
C ALA A 512 30.76 -26.50 23.57
N LEU A 513 31.73 -26.21 24.45
CA LEU A 513 31.56 -26.35 25.90
C LEU A 513 30.56 -25.28 26.38
N TYR A 514 29.39 -25.73 26.83
CA TYR A 514 28.29 -24.89 27.29
C TYR A 514 28.41 -24.55 28.78
N ARG A 515 28.84 -25.53 29.61
CA ARG A 515 29.11 -25.33 31.04
C ARG A 515 29.97 -26.45 31.61
N SER A 516 30.70 -26.17 32.69
CA SER A 516 31.40 -27.20 33.48
C SER A 516 31.34 -26.90 34.98
N GLY A 517 31.70 -27.88 35.80
CA GLY A 517 31.80 -27.76 37.25
C GLY A 517 31.67 -29.11 37.97
N GLY A 518 31.78 -29.12 39.30
CA GLY A 518 31.48 -30.31 40.09
C GLY A 518 29.98 -30.58 40.19
N THR A 519 29.57 -31.85 40.31
CA THR A 519 28.21 -32.20 40.75
C THR A 519 27.93 -31.67 42.17
N THR A 520 26.68 -31.39 42.57
CA THR A 520 25.45 -31.37 41.77
C THR A 520 25.43 -30.14 40.85
N LEU A 521 25.33 -30.36 39.54
CA LEU A 521 25.45 -29.31 38.53
C LEU A 521 24.10 -29.11 37.82
N THR A 522 23.37 -28.02 38.14
CA THR A 522 22.10 -27.68 37.50
C THR A 522 22.29 -26.60 36.44
N PHE A 523 21.95 -26.87 35.18
CA PHE A 523 22.01 -25.91 34.06
C PHE A 523 20.64 -25.69 33.41
N THR A 524 20.43 -24.53 32.78
CA THR A 524 19.24 -24.28 31.95
C THR A 524 19.51 -24.77 30.53
N ALA A 525 18.57 -25.55 29.99
CA ALA A 525 18.53 -26.08 28.64
C ALA A 525 17.32 -25.51 27.89
N THR A 526 17.39 -25.44 26.56
CA THR A 526 16.22 -25.19 25.72
C THR A 526 15.46 -26.49 25.46
N TRP A 527 14.14 -26.46 25.58
CA TRP A 527 13.25 -27.61 25.43
C TRP A 527 13.52 -28.39 24.13
N GLY A 528 13.66 -29.71 24.27
CA GLY A 528 13.76 -30.64 23.16
C GLY A 528 15.00 -30.48 22.27
N LEU A 529 16.03 -29.74 22.71
CA LEU A 529 17.33 -29.68 22.02
C LEU A 529 18.37 -30.60 22.68
N PRO A 530 19.30 -31.21 21.92
CA PRO A 530 20.27 -32.16 22.45
C PRO A 530 21.47 -31.47 23.10
N TYR A 531 21.79 -31.88 24.33
CA TYR A 531 23.00 -31.50 25.08
C TYR A 531 23.81 -32.77 25.38
N THR A 532 25.13 -32.75 25.17
CA THR A 532 26.01 -33.87 25.53
C THR A 532 26.67 -33.59 26.87
N VAL A 533 26.39 -34.45 27.85
CA VAL A 533 27.01 -34.38 29.18
C VAL A 533 28.16 -35.38 29.25
N TYR A 534 29.30 -34.95 29.78
CA TYR A 534 30.45 -35.76 30.13
C TYR A 534 30.66 -35.72 31.66
N VAL A 535 31.06 -36.85 32.25
CA VAL A 535 31.44 -36.94 33.66
C VAL A 535 32.78 -37.66 33.82
N ALA A 536 33.65 -37.11 34.68
CA ALA A 536 35.00 -37.63 34.88
C ALA A 536 35.09 -38.59 36.08
N ASN A 537 36.11 -39.45 36.06
CA ASN A 537 36.60 -40.17 37.24
C ASN A 537 37.44 -39.21 38.10
N TYR A 538 37.44 -39.40 39.43
CA TYR A 538 38.25 -38.57 40.33
C TYR A 538 38.67 -39.35 41.58
N GLN A 539 39.98 -39.36 41.87
CA GLN A 539 40.58 -40.18 42.93
C GLN A 539 40.12 -41.65 42.83
N ASN A 540 39.52 -42.20 43.90
CA ASN A 540 38.97 -43.56 43.93
C ASN A 540 37.55 -43.67 43.38
N TYR A 541 36.89 -42.57 42.98
CA TYR A 541 35.55 -42.60 42.41
C TYR A 541 35.60 -42.83 40.89
N ILE A 542 35.21 -44.03 40.49
CA ILE A 542 35.14 -44.49 39.10
C ILE A 542 33.68 -44.53 38.64
N PHE A 543 33.38 -43.86 37.52
CA PHE A 543 32.08 -43.88 36.89
C PHE A 543 31.75 -45.30 36.39
N LEU A 544 30.58 -45.80 36.76
CA LEU A 544 30.07 -47.11 36.31
C LEU A 544 29.09 -46.95 35.16
N HIS A 545 28.00 -46.21 35.38
CA HIS A 545 26.90 -46.08 34.43
C HIS A 545 25.98 -44.90 34.75
N TRP A 546 25.16 -44.51 33.78
CA TRP A 546 24.04 -43.61 33.97
C TRP A 546 22.79 -44.33 34.50
N GLY A 547 21.99 -43.66 35.35
CA GLY A 547 20.68 -44.15 35.78
C GLY A 547 20.72 -45.33 36.77
N ARG A 548 19.67 -46.18 36.77
CA ARG A 548 19.56 -47.38 37.62
C ARG A 548 19.80 -48.66 36.81
N GLY A 549 20.33 -49.69 37.46
CA GLY A 549 20.63 -50.99 36.82
C GLY A 549 21.85 -50.91 35.89
N ASN A 550 22.00 -51.88 34.98
CA ASN A 550 23.09 -51.92 34.00
C ASN A 550 22.88 -50.87 32.88
N GLY A 551 22.94 -49.59 33.24
CA GLY A 551 22.74 -48.48 32.31
C GLY A 551 23.93 -48.24 31.38
N ASN A 552 23.84 -47.18 30.57
CA ASN A 552 24.92 -46.77 29.67
C ASN A 552 26.22 -46.51 30.45
N THR A 553 27.27 -47.28 30.13
CA THR A 553 28.61 -47.21 30.74
C THR A 553 29.54 -46.20 30.08
N ASN A 554 29.11 -45.55 28.99
CA ASN A 554 29.85 -44.45 28.39
C ASN A 554 29.74 -43.20 29.30
N PRO A 555 30.86 -42.57 29.73
CA PRO A 555 30.81 -41.33 30.50
C PRO A 555 30.23 -40.14 29.72
N TYR A 556 30.11 -40.25 28.39
CA TYR A 556 29.34 -39.31 27.56
C TYR A 556 27.89 -39.77 27.39
N ARG A 557 26.94 -38.86 27.61
CA ARG A 557 25.50 -39.07 27.41
C ARG A 557 24.85 -37.82 26.81
N THR A 558 24.19 -37.99 25.67
CA THR A 558 23.27 -36.99 25.14
C THR A 558 21.95 -37.02 25.92
N VAL A 559 21.40 -35.83 26.19
CA VAL A 559 20.09 -35.62 26.82
C VAL A 559 19.32 -34.59 26.01
N THR A 560 18.01 -34.83 25.83
CA THR A 560 17.10 -33.97 25.06
C THR A 560 15.91 -33.63 25.97
N PRO A 561 16.06 -32.66 26.89
CA PRO A 561 15.13 -32.48 27.99
C PRO A 561 13.83 -31.79 27.53
N THR A 562 12.70 -32.37 27.88
CA THR A 562 11.36 -31.80 27.63
C THR A 562 10.66 -31.32 28.90
N GLU A 563 11.32 -31.44 30.05
CA GLU A 563 10.87 -31.04 31.40
C GLU A 563 12.07 -30.84 32.34
N ASP A 564 11.85 -30.31 33.55
CA ASP A 564 12.90 -30.18 34.57
C ASP A 564 13.41 -31.59 34.98
N THR A 565 14.61 -31.96 34.52
CA THR A 565 15.13 -33.34 34.51
C THR A 565 16.31 -33.51 35.48
N VAL A 566 16.33 -34.58 36.25
CA VAL A 566 17.52 -35.02 37.00
C VAL A 566 18.18 -36.20 36.27
N ILE A 567 19.47 -36.09 35.96
CA ILE A 567 20.27 -37.20 35.46
C ILE A 567 21.31 -37.65 36.49
N VAL A 568 21.33 -38.96 36.73
CA VAL A 568 22.13 -39.59 37.78
C VAL A 568 23.32 -40.31 37.15
N ALA A 569 24.52 -39.96 37.58
CA ALA A 569 25.76 -40.67 37.28
C ALA A 569 26.13 -41.54 38.49
N VAL A 570 26.25 -42.85 38.28
CA VAL A 570 26.58 -43.81 39.35
C VAL A 570 28.08 -44.08 39.36
N TYR A 571 28.67 -44.02 40.55
CA TYR A 571 30.09 -44.23 40.78
C TYR A 571 30.32 -45.35 41.80
N SER A 572 31.33 -46.19 41.59
CA SER A 572 31.95 -47.00 42.64
C SER A 572 33.15 -46.28 43.23
N THR A 573 33.38 -46.46 44.53
CA THR A 573 34.73 -46.36 45.10
C THR A 573 35.51 -47.64 44.78
N SER A 574 36.73 -47.49 44.26
CA SER A 574 37.72 -48.59 44.12
C SER A 574 38.28 -49.01 45.48
#